data_AF-A0A0S8E9L2-F1
#
_entry.id   AF-A0A0S8E9L2-F1
#
_cell.length_a   1.000
_cell.length_b   1.000
_cell.length_c   1.000
_cell.angle_alpha   90.00
_cell.angle_beta   90.00
_cell.angle_gamma   90.00
#
_symmetry.space_group_name_H-M   'P 1'
#
loop_
_entity.id
_entity.type
_entity.pdbx_description
1 polymer ?
#
loop_
_entity_poly.entity_id
_entity_poly.type
_entity_poly.pdbx_seq_one_letter_code
_entity_poly.pdbx_strand_id
1 'polypeptide(L)'
;MNRFKREIMWAALVLIIALTVLSIYGAFIGAERAQAFFNSIPSAVFWALFGLALVAGLIAFRRLIRVPGLLLMHAGCILVLIGGALGSEKGYKAAGNERVREGWMTIYEGQRSNQAKVEKKIPLFNISVDFAGSLDRRIIPESLRQEFTKQQMTLSQKAVAWISQAQRSWVIADEPNQYFIRREGVKLKVYDFVREMKELPFSIKLNDFRMEYYDYEAPYLEIEVTGSQLQRIPAEIGQQLDLGGELGTAKIVRKFERFKMSLEDGKQVAFEDPHGNPMPALEIEITSPAGEVTRRYAFSLMPGFGHSQSGPKLTYVKPTGGMVSDYISELEVIDKDGKVVAKKDIEVNHPLQYAGYRFYQSSYDQEGGRYTVLQVVSDTGVMVVFAGYWAICVGVVWHMWLRHLFKKIGGKTQTHGN
;
A
#
# COMPACT_ATOMS: atom_id res chain seq x y z
N MET A 1 31.13 -37.82 -21.22
CA MET A 1 31.24 -36.71 -20.23
C MET A 1 32.12 -37.19 -19.08
N ASN A 2 33.20 -36.48 -18.72
CA ASN A 2 34.09 -36.91 -17.63
C ASN A 2 33.33 -36.90 -16.28
N ARG A 3 33.70 -37.79 -15.34
CA ARG A 3 33.11 -37.97 -14.00
C ARG A 3 32.87 -36.62 -13.32
N PHE A 4 33.88 -35.74 -13.30
CA PHE A 4 33.79 -34.40 -12.72
C PHE A 4 32.63 -33.55 -13.26
N LYS A 5 32.41 -33.51 -14.59
CA LYS A 5 31.30 -32.76 -15.19
C LYS A 5 29.95 -33.36 -14.85
N ARG A 6 29.88 -34.70 -14.75
CA ARG A 6 28.66 -35.41 -14.35
C ARG A 6 28.30 -35.11 -12.89
N GLU A 7 29.28 -35.07 -11.99
CA GLU A 7 29.04 -34.70 -10.58
C GLU A 7 28.52 -33.26 -10.47
N ILE A 8 29.09 -32.30 -11.21
CA ILE A 8 28.59 -30.92 -11.24
C ILE A 8 27.14 -30.87 -11.71
N MET A 9 26.77 -31.62 -12.74
CA MET A 9 25.39 -31.66 -13.24
C MET A 9 24.43 -32.24 -12.21
N TRP A 10 24.79 -33.34 -11.54
CA TRP A 10 23.94 -33.92 -10.50
C TRP A 10 23.80 -32.98 -9.30
N ALA A 11 24.89 -32.36 -8.85
CA ALA A 11 24.86 -31.37 -7.78
C ALA A 11 23.96 -30.18 -8.14
N ALA A 12 24.08 -29.63 -9.36
CA ALA A 12 23.21 -28.56 -9.83
C ALA A 12 21.74 -28.98 -9.87
N LEU A 13 21.44 -30.19 -10.36
CA LEU A 13 20.08 -30.72 -10.41
C LEU A 13 19.47 -30.85 -9.01
N VAL A 14 20.23 -31.41 -8.05
CA VAL A 14 19.80 -31.52 -6.65
C VAL A 14 19.53 -30.14 -6.06
N LEU A 15 20.40 -29.17 -6.29
CA LEU A 15 20.21 -27.80 -5.78
C LEU A 15 19.00 -27.11 -6.41
N ILE A 16 18.71 -27.34 -7.70
CA ILE A 16 17.50 -26.80 -8.36
C ILE A 16 16.23 -27.45 -7.80
N ILE A 17 16.23 -28.78 -7.60
CA ILE A 17 15.09 -29.47 -6.98
C ILE A 17 14.85 -28.93 -5.56
N ALA A 18 15.92 -28.79 -4.78
CA ALA A 18 15.85 -28.19 -3.45
C ALA A 18 15.33 -26.74 -3.51
N LEU A 19 15.84 -25.90 -4.43
CA LEU A 19 15.33 -24.53 -4.62
C LEU A 19 13.83 -24.51 -4.87
N THR A 20 13.33 -25.40 -5.73
CA THR A 20 11.90 -25.51 -6.04
C THR A 20 11.09 -25.87 -4.80
N VAL A 21 11.50 -26.90 -4.06
CA VAL A 21 10.82 -27.31 -2.81
C VAL A 21 10.83 -26.19 -1.78
N LEU A 22 11.98 -25.53 -1.58
CA LEU A 22 12.12 -24.42 -0.66
C LEU A 22 11.26 -23.21 -1.07
N SER A 23 11.17 -22.92 -2.37
CA SER A 23 10.35 -21.83 -2.91
C SER A 23 8.85 -22.11 -2.72
N ILE A 24 8.42 -23.34 -2.98
CA ILE A 24 7.04 -23.79 -2.72
C ILE A 24 6.73 -23.63 -1.23
N TYR A 25 7.59 -24.15 -0.34
CA TYR A 25 7.41 -24.00 1.10
C TYR A 25 7.32 -22.53 1.53
N GLY A 26 8.21 -21.68 1.02
CA GLY A 26 8.23 -20.24 1.27
C GLY A 26 6.92 -19.54 0.90
N ALA A 27 6.28 -19.94 -0.20
CA ALA A 27 5.01 -19.38 -0.64
C ALA A 27 3.84 -19.66 0.35
N PHE A 28 3.88 -20.77 1.10
CA PHE A 28 2.79 -21.17 2.00
C PHE A 28 2.92 -20.63 3.44
N ILE A 29 4.11 -20.22 3.87
CA ILE A 29 4.33 -19.79 5.27
C ILE A 29 4.10 -18.29 5.52
N GLY A 30 3.82 -17.52 4.47
CA GLY A 30 3.59 -16.07 4.53
C GLY A 30 4.89 -15.25 4.50
N ALA A 31 4.78 -13.99 4.09
CA ALA A 31 5.93 -13.14 3.73
C ALA A 31 6.98 -12.99 4.84
N GLU A 32 6.57 -12.67 6.08
CA GLU A 32 7.53 -12.47 7.17
C GLU A 32 8.29 -13.76 7.54
N ARG A 33 7.60 -14.91 7.58
CA ARG A 33 8.24 -16.19 7.90
C ARG A 33 9.12 -16.66 6.76
N ALA A 34 8.71 -16.44 5.51
CA ALA A 34 9.52 -16.70 4.33
C ALA A 34 10.80 -15.85 4.36
N GLN A 35 10.70 -14.56 4.66
CA GLN A 35 11.85 -13.67 4.80
C GLN A 35 12.79 -14.15 5.90
N ALA A 36 12.28 -14.52 7.08
CA ALA A 36 13.10 -15.06 8.16
C ALA A 36 13.78 -16.38 7.77
N PHE A 37 13.05 -17.27 7.10
CA PHE A 37 13.56 -18.55 6.59
C PHE A 37 14.70 -18.34 5.60
N PHE A 38 14.49 -17.57 4.52
CA PHE A 38 15.49 -17.38 3.46
C PHE A 38 16.72 -16.55 3.86
N ASN A 39 16.65 -15.79 4.97
CA ASN A 39 17.79 -15.09 5.56
C ASN A 39 18.52 -15.88 6.66
N SER A 40 18.05 -17.09 6.97
CA SER A 40 18.66 -17.98 7.97
C SER A 40 20.05 -18.47 7.55
N ILE A 41 20.81 -19.04 8.50
CA ILE A 41 22.13 -19.62 8.23
C ILE A 41 22.04 -20.78 7.22
N PRO A 42 21.12 -21.77 7.35
CA PRO A 42 20.98 -22.83 6.36
C PRO A 42 20.69 -22.31 4.95
N SER A 43 19.80 -21.32 4.80
CA SER A 43 19.51 -20.72 3.50
C SER A 43 20.72 -19.97 2.93
N ALA A 44 21.49 -19.26 3.77
CA ALA A 44 22.72 -18.61 3.34
C ALA A 44 23.75 -19.61 2.79
N VAL A 45 23.92 -20.77 3.45
CA VAL A 45 24.76 -21.87 2.96
C VAL A 45 24.23 -22.40 1.62
N PHE A 46 22.92 -22.60 1.51
CA PHE A 46 22.29 -23.01 0.27
C PHE A 46 22.56 -22.03 -0.88
N TRP A 47 22.38 -20.72 -0.66
CA TRP A 47 22.66 -19.69 -1.66
C TRP A 47 24.12 -19.67 -2.09
N ALA A 48 25.05 -19.86 -1.15
CA ALA A 48 26.47 -19.94 -1.45
C ALA A 48 26.80 -21.18 -2.31
N LEU A 49 26.28 -22.35 -1.95
CA LEU A 49 26.46 -23.58 -2.74
C LEU A 49 25.84 -23.46 -4.14
N PHE A 50 24.67 -22.85 -4.24
CA PHE A 50 24.00 -22.62 -5.52
C PHE A 50 24.79 -21.65 -6.41
N GLY A 51 25.29 -20.55 -5.85
CA GLY A 51 26.18 -19.62 -6.55
C GLY A 51 27.49 -20.29 -7.01
N LEU A 52 28.12 -21.08 -6.15
CA LEU A 52 29.32 -21.85 -6.49
C LEU A 52 29.06 -22.86 -7.62
N ALA A 53 27.91 -23.55 -7.60
CA ALA A 53 27.52 -24.48 -8.66
C ALA A 53 27.34 -23.78 -10.01
N LEU A 54 26.74 -22.58 -10.03
CA LEU A 54 26.61 -21.78 -11.26
C LEU A 54 27.98 -21.36 -11.82
N VAL A 55 28.89 -20.89 -10.96
CA VAL A 55 30.26 -20.50 -11.36
C VAL A 55 31.05 -21.72 -11.84
N ALA A 56 31.01 -22.83 -11.11
CA ALA A 56 31.65 -24.08 -11.50
C ALA A 56 31.11 -24.60 -12.83
N GLY A 57 29.80 -24.44 -13.07
CA GLY A 57 29.15 -24.75 -14.33
C GLY A 57 29.75 -23.96 -15.50
N LEU A 58 29.87 -22.63 -15.37
CA LEU A 58 30.48 -21.77 -16.41
C LEU A 58 31.91 -22.19 -16.74
N ILE A 59 32.72 -22.53 -15.73
CA ILE A 59 34.11 -22.96 -15.90
C ILE A 59 34.19 -24.35 -16.58
N ALA A 60 33.43 -25.33 -16.09
CA ALA A 60 33.50 -26.71 -16.55
C ALA A 60 32.87 -26.92 -17.94
N PHE A 61 31.87 -26.11 -18.30
CA PHE A 61 31.12 -26.22 -19.54
C PHE A 61 31.33 -24.99 -20.43
N ARG A 62 32.44 -24.97 -21.18
CA ARG A 62 32.75 -23.91 -22.16
C ARG A 62 31.61 -23.58 -23.14
N ARG A 63 30.71 -24.53 -23.41
CA ARG A 63 29.51 -24.30 -24.23
C ARG A 63 28.58 -23.24 -23.61
N LEU A 64 28.48 -23.17 -22.28
CA LEU A 64 27.68 -22.16 -21.59
C LEU A 64 28.19 -20.75 -21.91
N ILE A 65 29.51 -20.56 -21.97
CA ILE A 65 30.12 -19.26 -22.30
C ILE A 65 30.03 -18.95 -23.80
N ARG A 66 30.26 -19.95 -24.65
CA ARG A 66 30.31 -19.75 -26.12
C ARG A 66 28.95 -19.52 -26.77
N VAL A 67 27.85 -19.92 -26.13
CA VAL A 67 26.51 -19.73 -26.66
C VAL A 67 25.87 -18.55 -25.94
N PRO A 68 25.65 -17.39 -26.60
CA PRO A 68 25.19 -16.17 -25.96
C PRO A 68 23.93 -16.37 -25.09
N GLY A 69 22.92 -17.07 -25.60
CA GLY A 69 21.71 -17.34 -24.82
C GLY A 69 21.96 -18.18 -23.56
N LEU A 70 22.86 -19.16 -23.60
CA LEU A 70 23.20 -19.96 -22.41
C LEU A 70 23.99 -19.13 -21.39
N LEU A 71 24.92 -18.30 -21.87
CA LEU A 71 25.68 -17.38 -21.03
C LEU A 71 24.75 -16.40 -20.32
N LEU A 72 23.85 -15.76 -21.06
CA LEU A 72 22.89 -14.79 -20.54
C LEU A 72 21.98 -15.39 -19.47
N MET A 73 21.47 -16.61 -19.67
CA MET A 73 20.67 -17.29 -18.64
C MET A 73 21.46 -17.55 -17.35
N HIS A 74 22.71 -18.03 -17.43
CA HIS A 74 23.52 -18.34 -16.24
C HIS A 74 24.06 -17.08 -15.56
N ALA A 75 24.56 -16.11 -16.34
CA ALA A 75 24.99 -14.81 -15.84
C ALA A 75 23.82 -14.07 -15.19
N GLY A 76 22.62 -14.16 -15.77
CA GLY A 76 21.41 -13.60 -15.20
C GLY A 76 21.07 -14.20 -13.83
N CYS A 77 21.14 -15.53 -13.65
CA CYS A 77 20.97 -16.16 -12.34
C CYS A 77 22.00 -15.66 -11.31
N ILE A 78 23.27 -15.48 -11.73
CA ILE A 78 24.33 -14.95 -10.84
C ILE A 78 24.02 -13.50 -10.44
N LEU A 79 23.58 -12.65 -11.38
CA LEU A 79 23.18 -11.28 -11.10
C LEU A 79 22.00 -11.21 -10.13
N VAL A 80 21.00 -12.08 -10.26
CA VAL A 80 19.89 -12.17 -9.29
C VAL A 80 20.40 -12.50 -7.90
N LEU A 81 21.32 -13.47 -7.76
CA LEU A 81 21.92 -13.83 -6.46
C LEU A 81 22.75 -12.68 -5.87
N ILE A 82 23.56 -12.01 -6.68
CA ILE A 82 24.36 -10.85 -6.25
C ILE A 82 23.44 -9.70 -5.81
N GLY A 83 22.44 -9.37 -6.61
CA GLY A 83 21.48 -8.32 -6.30
C GLY A 83 20.68 -8.60 -5.02
N GLY A 84 20.23 -9.85 -4.84
CA GLY A 84 19.57 -10.29 -3.61
C GLY A 84 20.49 -10.24 -2.39
N ALA A 85 21.76 -10.61 -2.55
CA ALA A 85 22.76 -10.51 -1.49
C ALA A 85 22.99 -9.05 -1.08
N LEU A 86 23.17 -8.15 -2.04
CA LEU A 86 23.36 -6.70 -1.81
C LEU A 86 22.15 -6.06 -1.11
N GLY A 87 20.93 -6.49 -1.44
CA GLY A 87 19.70 -6.02 -0.80
C GLY A 87 19.42 -6.63 0.58
N SER A 88 20.12 -7.70 0.97
CA SER A 88 19.93 -8.36 2.27
C SER A 88 20.54 -7.55 3.42
N GLU A 89 20.02 -7.73 4.65
CA GLU A 89 20.59 -7.06 5.84
C GLU A 89 22.09 -7.35 6.03
N LYS A 90 22.48 -8.61 5.81
CA LYS A 90 23.87 -9.04 5.96
C LYS A 90 24.75 -8.41 4.88
N GLY A 91 24.29 -8.37 3.63
CA GLY A 91 25.02 -7.73 2.54
C GLY A 91 25.17 -6.22 2.75
N TYR A 92 24.13 -5.58 3.25
CA TYR A 92 24.15 -4.16 3.62
C TYR A 92 25.23 -3.86 4.66
N LYS A 93 25.27 -4.65 5.74
CA LYS A 93 26.29 -4.54 6.79
C LYS A 93 27.70 -4.87 6.28
N ALA A 94 27.84 -5.94 5.50
CA ALA A 94 29.12 -6.37 4.95
C ALA A 94 29.72 -5.36 3.96
N ALA A 95 28.87 -4.64 3.22
CA ALA A 95 29.29 -3.56 2.34
C ALA A 95 29.64 -2.25 3.08
N GLY A 96 29.51 -2.21 4.42
CA GLY A 96 29.69 -0.99 5.20
C GLY A 96 28.67 0.10 4.86
N ASN A 97 27.49 -0.30 4.35
CA ASN A 97 26.49 0.66 3.91
C ASN A 97 25.69 1.19 5.10
N GLU A 98 25.84 2.48 5.40
CA GLU A 98 25.16 3.15 6.52
C GLU A 98 23.80 3.75 6.16
N ARG A 99 23.41 3.65 4.89
CA ARG A 99 22.16 4.19 4.38
C ARG A 99 20.93 3.62 5.13
N VAL A 100 19.83 4.37 5.08
CA VAL A 100 18.53 3.90 5.57
C VAL A 100 18.02 2.76 4.69
N ARG A 101 18.02 1.52 5.19
CA ARG A 101 17.50 0.36 4.45
C ARG A 101 15.98 0.48 4.25
N GLU A 102 15.29 0.80 5.33
CA GLU A 102 13.83 0.97 5.39
C GLU A 102 13.50 1.92 6.55
N GLY A 103 12.54 2.83 6.35
CA GLY A 103 12.06 3.75 7.37
C GLY A 103 10.83 4.54 6.88
N TRP A 104 10.36 5.45 7.72
CA TRP A 104 9.19 6.30 7.45
C TRP A 104 9.54 7.76 7.66
N MET A 105 9.01 8.62 6.80
CA MET A 105 9.20 10.06 6.86
C MET A 105 7.84 10.74 6.80
N THR A 106 7.48 11.46 7.86
CA THR A 106 6.29 12.33 7.88
C THR A 106 6.72 13.73 7.47
N ILE A 107 6.09 14.30 6.44
CA ILE A 107 6.40 15.64 5.93
C ILE A 107 5.10 16.43 5.80
N TYR A 108 5.05 17.62 6.38
CA TYR A 108 3.95 18.56 6.20
C TYR A 108 4.16 19.43 4.96
N GLU A 109 3.07 19.94 4.40
CA GLU A 109 3.14 20.85 3.25
C GLU A 109 4.04 22.05 3.52
N GLY A 110 4.85 22.41 2.52
CA GLY A 110 5.86 23.46 2.61
C GLY A 110 7.11 23.06 3.41
N GLN A 111 7.12 21.94 4.13
CA GLN A 111 8.28 21.51 4.90
C GLN A 111 9.27 20.69 4.07
N ARG A 112 10.54 20.75 4.49
CA ARG A 112 11.61 19.88 4.03
C ARG A 112 12.14 19.03 5.17
N SER A 113 12.48 17.78 4.91
CA SER A 113 13.10 16.87 5.86
C SER A 113 14.14 15.98 5.17
N ASN A 114 15.23 15.69 5.86
CA ASN A 114 16.16 14.62 5.51
C ASN A 114 16.10 13.47 6.53
N GLN A 115 15.16 13.49 7.47
CA GLN A 115 15.11 12.53 8.56
C GLN A 115 14.08 11.43 8.28
N ALA A 116 14.55 10.18 8.31
CA ALA A 116 13.70 9.01 8.25
C ALA A 116 13.71 8.30 9.62
N LYS A 117 12.52 8.03 10.14
CA LYS A 117 12.30 7.22 11.33
C LYS A 117 12.46 5.74 10.97
N VAL A 118 13.45 5.09 11.54
CA VAL A 118 13.71 3.67 11.36
C VAL A 118 13.20 2.93 12.59
N GLU A 119 12.40 1.90 12.38
CA GLU A 119 11.93 1.03 13.45
C GLU A 119 12.73 -0.26 13.48
N LYS A 120 13.34 -0.55 14.63
CA LYS A 120 14.09 -1.79 14.85
C LYS A 120 13.39 -2.60 15.93
N LYS A 121 12.92 -3.79 15.55
CA LYS A 121 12.38 -4.78 16.49
C LYS A 121 13.53 -5.52 17.16
N ILE A 122 13.80 -5.22 18.44
CA ILE A 122 14.85 -5.90 19.21
C ILE A 122 14.19 -7.03 20.01
N PRO A 123 14.53 -8.31 19.77
CA PRO A 123 14.00 -9.39 20.59
C PRO A 123 14.48 -9.24 22.02
N LEU A 124 13.55 -9.21 22.98
CA LEU A 124 13.87 -9.05 24.40
C LEU A 124 13.85 -10.41 25.10
N PHE A 125 12.67 -10.97 25.33
CA PHE A 125 12.49 -12.21 26.07
C PHE A 125 11.23 -12.96 25.62
N ASN A 126 11.05 -14.18 26.12
CA ASN A 126 9.86 -14.99 25.84
C ASN A 126 8.95 -15.04 27.07
N ILE A 127 7.64 -15.08 26.83
CA ILE A 127 6.59 -15.27 27.84
C ILE A 127 5.69 -16.47 27.47
N SER A 128 4.89 -16.95 28.41
CA SER A 128 3.96 -18.07 28.18
C SER A 128 2.93 -17.73 27.09
N VAL A 129 2.58 -18.74 26.28
CA VAL A 129 1.48 -18.64 25.30
C VAL A 129 0.12 -18.42 25.96
N ASP A 130 -0.03 -18.77 27.24
CA ASP A 130 -1.29 -18.62 27.99
C ASP A 130 -1.74 -17.16 28.11
N PHE A 131 -0.80 -16.21 28.00
CA PHE A 131 -1.11 -14.79 27.99
C PHE A 131 -1.87 -14.33 26.74
N ALA A 132 -1.85 -15.10 25.65
CA ALA A 132 -2.50 -14.75 24.39
C ALA A 132 -4.00 -14.47 24.58
N GLY A 133 -4.69 -15.29 25.38
CA GLY A 133 -6.13 -15.10 25.63
C GLY A 133 -6.45 -13.82 26.41
N SER A 134 -5.58 -13.42 27.33
CA SER A 134 -5.73 -12.16 28.08
C SER A 134 -5.43 -10.94 27.18
N LEU A 135 -4.38 -11.02 26.36
CA LEU A 135 -4.02 -9.97 25.41
C LEU A 135 -5.08 -9.79 24.30
N ASP A 136 -5.72 -10.86 23.84
CA ASP A 136 -6.87 -10.79 22.94
C ASP A 136 -8.09 -10.10 23.57
N ARG A 137 -8.21 -10.12 24.90
CA ARG A 137 -9.21 -9.34 25.64
C ARG A 137 -8.73 -7.93 26.00
N ARG A 138 -7.56 -7.51 25.51
CA ARG A 138 -6.89 -6.24 25.82
C ARG A 138 -6.56 -6.07 27.31
N ILE A 139 -6.41 -7.18 28.02
CA ILE A 139 -6.07 -7.22 29.45
C ILE A 139 -4.59 -7.54 29.59
N ILE A 140 -3.90 -6.78 30.45
CA ILE A 140 -2.52 -7.04 30.87
C ILE A 140 -2.56 -7.60 32.30
N PRO A 141 -2.48 -8.93 32.50
CA PRO A 141 -2.54 -9.53 33.84
C PRO A 141 -1.34 -9.11 34.70
N GLU A 142 -1.50 -9.10 36.01
CA GLU A 142 -0.40 -8.80 36.93
C GLU A 142 0.76 -9.79 36.78
N SER A 143 0.46 -11.06 36.52
CA SER A 143 1.48 -12.08 36.23
C SER A 143 2.30 -11.76 34.97
N LEU A 144 1.71 -11.11 33.96
CA LEU A 144 2.45 -10.63 32.79
C LEU A 144 3.32 -9.41 33.16
N ARG A 145 2.83 -8.49 33.98
CA ARG A 145 3.64 -7.36 34.48
C ARG A 145 4.85 -7.84 35.27
N GLN A 146 4.69 -8.87 36.08
CA GLN A 146 5.79 -9.51 36.80
C GLN A 146 6.84 -10.12 35.86
N GLU A 147 6.45 -10.70 34.71
CA GLU A 147 7.43 -11.17 33.71
C GLU A 147 8.27 -10.02 33.13
N PHE A 148 7.66 -8.85 32.88
CA PHE A 148 8.42 -7.65 32.49
C PHE A 148 9.37 -7.20 33.61
N THR A 149 8.90 -7.17 34.86
CA THR A 149 9.72 -6.75 36.02
C THR A 149 10.92 -7.67 36.24
N LYS A 150 10.78 -8.98 36.04
CA LYS A 150 11.91 -9.94 36.09
C LYS A 150 13.00 -9.61 35.08
N GLN A 151 12.65 -8.93 33.99
CA GLN A 151 13.56 -8.50 32.93
C GLN A 151 13.99 -7.03 33.11
N GLN A 152 13.82 -6.47 34.30
CA GLN A 152 14.14 -5.06 34.63
C GLN A 152 13.34 -4.04 33.82
N MET A 153 12.17 -4.43 33.29
CA MET A 153 11.24 -3.55 32.58
C MET A 153 9.99 -3.36 33.43
N THR A 154 9.44 -2.15 33.48
CA THR A 154 8.22 -1.90 34.26
C THR A 154 7.12 -1.42 33.33
N LEU A 155 5.99 -2.12 33.35
CA LEU A 155 4.77 -1.67 32.70
C LEU A 155 3.91 -0.90 33.71
N SER A 156 3.63 0.37 33.44
CA SER A 156 2.76 1.20 34.26
C SER A 156 1.33 0.68 34.29
N GLN A 157 0.55 1.09 35.30
CA GLN A 157 -0.87 0.75 35.39
C GLN A 157 -1.70 1.35 34.25
N LYS A 158 -1.17 2.36 33.53
CA LYS A 158 -1.80 2.96 32.35
C LYS A 158 -1.51 2.19 31.06
N ALA A 159 -0.62 1.19 31.09
CA ALA A 159 -0.28 0.41 29.91
C ALA A 159 -1.53 -0.24 29.29
N VAL A 160 -1.65 -0.15 27.97
CA VAL A 160 -2.79 -0.67 27.19
C VAL A 160 -2.33 -1.74 26.22
N ALA A 161 -3.07 -2.83 26.10
CA ALA A 161 -2.83 -3.87 25.10
C ALA A 161 -3.73 -3.66 23.87
N TRP A 162 -3.12 -3.62 22.69
CA TRP A 162 -3.77 -3.56 21.39
C TRP A 162 -3.59 -4.87 20.64
N ILE A 163 -4.62 -5.26 19.88
CA ILE A 163 -4.61 -6.49 19.10
C ILE A 163 -4.21 -6.12 17.67
N SER A 164 -3.07 -6.63 17.22
CA SER A 164 -2.65 -6.50 15.82
C SER A 164 -3.24 -7.65 14.99
N GLN A 165 -3.11 -8.88 15.48
CA GLN A 165 -3.79 -10.06 14.93
C GLN A 165 -4.12 -11.00 16.09
N ALA A 166 -5.42 -11.29 16.28
CA ALA A 166 -5.86 -12.17 17.36
C ALA A 166 -5.11 -13.50 17.34
N GLN A 167 -4.75 -14.01 18.53
CA GLN A 167 -3.95 -15.23 18.71
C GLN A 167 -2.53 -15.23 18.10
N ARG A 168 -2.10 -14.13 17.45
CA ARG A 168 -0.84 -14.07 16.69
C ARG A 168 0.07 -12.93 17.12
N SER A 169 -0.44 -11.71 17.27
CA SER A 169 0.37 -10.54 17.59
C SER A 169 -0.40 -9.44 18.30
N TRP A 170 0.29 -8.79 19.24
CA TRP A 170 -0.24 -7.74 20.11
C TRP A 170 0.79 -6.63 20.28
N VAL A 171 0.34 -5.46 20.70
CA VAL A 171 1.19 -4.34 21.09
C VAL A 171 0.81 -3.92 22.51
N ILE A 172 1.77 -3.86 23.42
CA ILE A 172 1.58 -3.19 24.71
C ILE A 172 2.15 -1.78 24.57
N ALA A 173 1.28 -0.78 24.69
CA ALA A 173 1.65 0.64 24.68
C ALA A 173 1.68 1.17 26.12
N ASP A 174 2.82 1.70 26.53
CA ASP A 174 3.04 2.31 27.84
C ASP A 174 3.98 3.51 27.67
N GLU A 175 3.40 4.65 27.27
CA GLU A 175 4.16 5.79 26.74
C GLU A 175 5.33 6.22 27.66
N PRO A 176 6.52 6.48 27.09
CA PRO A 176 6.83 6.51 25.66
C PRO A 176 7.13 5.12 25.03
N ASN A 177 7.13 4.06 25.82
CA ASN A 177 7.56 2.72 25.40
C ASN A 177 6.43 1.95 24.69
N GLN A 178 6.81 1.13 23.70
CA GLN A 178 5.90 0.22 23.03
C GLN A 178 6.57 -1.15 22.82
N TYR A 179 5.89 -2.21 23.25
CA TYR A 179 6.40 -3.58 23.15
C TYR A 179 5.54 -4.39 22.19
N PHE A 180 6.16 -5.01 21.19
CA PHE A 180 5.48 -5.96 20.31
C PHE A 180 5.53 -7.35 20.90
N ILE A 181 4.41 -8.05 20.90
CA ILE A 181 4.33 -9.43 21.33
C ILE A 181 3.89 -10.27 20.14
N ARG A 182 4.64 -11.30 19.80
CA ARG A 182 4.34 -12.21 18.69
C ARG A 182 4.34 -13.66 19.14
N ARG A 183 3.35 -14.44 18.70
CA ARG A 183 3.35 -15.88 18.89
C ARG A 183 4.37 -16.56 17.97
N GLU A 184 5.31 -17.28 18.57
CA GLU A 184 6.33 -18.09 17.90
C GLU A 184 6.23 -19.54 18.40
N GLY A 185 5.41 -20.34 17.70
CA GLY A 185 5.09 -21.70 18.10
C GLY A 185 4.33 -21.74 19.42
N VAL A 186 4.96 -22.32 20.44
CA VAL A 186 4.41 -22.53 21.79
C VAL A 186 4.79 -21.44 22.79
N LYS A 187 5.40 -20.35 22.34
CA LYS A 187 5.78 -19.20 23.19
C LYS A 187 5.30 -17.90 22.56
N LEU A 188 5.17 -16.84 23.36
CA LEU A 188 5.12 -15.49 22.83
C LEU A 188 6.48 -14.83 23.03
N LYS A 189 6.95 -14.12 22.02
CA LYS A 189 8.20 -13.39 22.05
C LYS A 189 7.92 -11.90 22.11
N VAL A 190 8.54 -11.25 23.08
CA VAL A 190 8.45 -9.81 23.32
C VAL A 190 9.60 -9.13 22.57
N TYR A 191 9.27 -8.05 21.88
CA TYR A 191 10.22 -7.21 21.17
C TYR A 191 10.07 -5.76 21.64
N ASP A 192 11.19 -5.06 21.74
CA ASP A 192 11.23 -3.61 21.85
C ASP A 192 11.15 -2.99 20.45
N PHE A 193 10.48 -1.85 20.34
CA PHE A 193 10.50 -1.01 19.16
C PHE A 193 11.43 0.17 19.40
N VAL A 194 12.70 -0.02 19.07
CA VAL A 194 13.65 1.08 19.06
C VAL A 194 13.39 1.91 17.80
N ARG A 195 12.98 3.15 18.00
CA ARG A 195 12.78 4.14 16.95
C ARG A 195 14.02 5.02 16.90
N GLU A 196 14.78 4.90 15.83
CA GLU A 196 15.96 5.72 15.58
C GLU A 196 15.64 6.71 14.46
N MET A 197 16.05 7.96 14.63
CA MET A 197 16.05 8.91 13.51
C MET A 197 17.37 8.74 12.77
N LYS A 198 17.28 8.51 11.45
CA LYS A 198 18.44 8.44 10.57
C LYS A 198 18.35 9.49 9.47
N GLU A 199 19.48 10.05 9.11
CA GLU A 199 19.56 11.08 8.08
C GLU A 199 19.79 10.48 6.69
N LEU A 200 19.12 11.05 5.71
CA LEU A 200 19.34 10.83 4.28
C LEU A 200 20.41 11.81 3.77
N PRO A 201 21.16 11.44 2.71
CA PRO A 201 22.20 12.30 2.15
C PRO A 201 21.66 13.49 1.34
N PHE A 202 20.34 13.71 1.32
CA PHE A 202 19.60 14.78 0.64
C PHE A 202 18.29 15.03 1.39
N SER A 203 17.60 16.12 1.10
CA SER A 203 16.29 16.44 1.69
C SER A 203 15.16 16.18 0.69
N ILE A 204 14.00 15.81 1.22
CA ILE A 204 12.73 15.79 0.50
C ILE A 204 11.89 16.96 1.00
N LYS A 205 11.29 17.72 0.08
CA LYS A 205 10.30 18.74 0.39
C LYS A 205 8.94 18.31 -0.14
N LEU A 206 7.89 18.50 0.66
CA LEU A 206 6.50 18.39 0.20
C LEU A 206 6.02 19.78 -0.21
N ASN A 207 5.67 19.94 -1.49
CA ASN A 207 5.06 21.17 -1.97
C ASN A 207 3.55 21.17 -1.69
N ASP A 208 2.88 20.06 -2.03
CA ASP A 208 1.42 19.91 -2.00
C ASP A 208 1.06 18.44 -1.75
N PHE A 209 0.00 18.19 -0.98
CA PHE A 209 -0.67 16.89 -0.94
C PHE A 209 -2.15 17.05 -1.28
N ARG A 210 -2.61 16.27 -2.25
CA ARG A 210 -4.01 16.31 -2.70
C ARG A 210 -4.60 14.93 -2.90
N MET A 211 -5.91 14.84 -2.71
CA MET A 211 -6.71 13.68 -3.05
C MET A 211 -7.53 13.99 -4.28
N GLU A 212 -7.45 13.12 -5.27
CA GLU A 212 -8.31 13.14 -6.44
C GLU A 212 -9.45 12.14 -6.25
N TYR A 213 -10.62 12.47 -6.78
CA TYR A 213 -11.83 11.68 -6.62
C TYR A 213 -12.31 11.22 -7.99
N TYR A 214 -12.85 10.01 -8.09
CA TYR A 214 -13.57 9.63 -9.30
C TYR A 214 -14.72 10.62 -9.55
N ASP A 215 -14.94 10.97 -10.81
CA ASP A 215 -16.12 11.72 -11.21
C ASP A 215 -17.37 10.84 -10.98
N TYR A 216 -18.16 11.16 -9.95
CA TYR A 216 -19.45 10.50 -9.72
C TYR A 216 -20.54 11.12 -10.60
N GLU A 217 -21.59 10.34 -10.87
CA GLU A 217 -22.84 10.85 -11.43
C GLU A 217 -23.30 12.11 -10.68
N ALA A 218 -23.71 13.13 -11.43
CA ALA A 218 -24.17 14.40 -10.87
C ALA A 218 -25.25 14.14 -9.80
N PRO A 219 -25.28 14.90 -8.69
CA PRO A 219 -26.30 14.75 -7.66
C PRO A 219 -27.70 14.75 -8.27
N TYR A 220 -28.57 13.86 -7.79
CA TYR A 220 -29.91 13.69 -8.32
C TYR A 220 -30.96 13.61 -7.20
N LEU A 221 -32.19 13.96 -7.53
CA LEU A 221 -33.36 13.79 -6.67
C LEU A 221 -34.10 12.52 -7.10
N GLU A 222 -34.27 11.60 -6.16
CA GLU A 222 -35.14 10.43 -6.30
C GLU A 222 -36.54 10.76 -5.80
N ILE A 223 -37.54 10.43 -6.62
CA ILE A 223 -38.95 10.68 -6.36
C ILE A 223 -39.69 9.36 -6.51
N GLU A 224 -40.31 8.91 -5.41
CA GLU A 224 -41.11 7.69 -5.34
C GLU A 224 -42.55 8.06 -4.95
N VAL A 225 -43.48 7.85 -5.90
CA VAL A 225 -44.92 8.06 -5.71
C VAL A 225 -45.57 6.68 -5.52
N THR A 226 -46.47 6.54 -4.55
CA THR A 226 -47.19 5.29 -4.26
C THR A 226 -47.85 4.73 -5.52
N GLY A 227 -47.44 3.53 -5.95
CA GLY A 227 -47.98 2.86 -7.15
C GLY A 227 -47.32 3.26 -8.48
N SER A 228 -46.31 4.12 -8.47
CA SER A 228 -45.52 4.51 -9.65
C SER A 228 -44.08 3.97 -9.58
N GLN A 229 -43.38 3.93 -10.71
CA GLN A 229 -41.93 3.64 -10.72
C GLN A 229 -41.13 4.79 -10.09
N LEU A 230 -39.99 4.44 -9.49
CA LEU A 230 -38.99 5.41 -9.02
C LEU A 230 -38.49 6.26 -10.19
N GLN A 231 -38.54 7.58 -10.03
CA GLN A 231 -38.04 8.54 -11.02
C GLN A 231 -36.84 9.30 -10.46
N ARG A 232 -35.92 9.68 -11.36
CA ARG A 232 -34.70 10.43 -11.03
C ARG A 232 -34.60 11.66 -11.92
N ILE A 233 -34.33 12.81 -11.31
CA ILE A 233 -34.00 14.05 -12.02
C ILE A 233 -32.68 14.61 -11.52
N PRO A 234 -31.88 15.29 -12.36
CA PRO A 234 -30.73 16.04 -11.89
C PRO A 234 -31.14 16.99 -10.76
N ALA A 235 -30.36 17.01 -9.67
CA ALA A 235 -30.61 17.90 -8.56
C ALA A 235 -30.10 19.30 -8.94
N GLU A 236 -30.78 19.99 -9.86
CA GLU A 236 -30.48 21.36 -10.29
C GLU A 236 -31.66 22.29 -10.04
N ILE A 237 -31.38 23.55 -9.69
CA ILE A 237 -32.44 24.54 -9.47
C ILE A 237 -33.17 24.76 -10.79
N GLY A 238 -34.50 24.72 -10.76
CA GLY A 238 -35.36 24.88 -11.93
C GLY A 238 -35.82 23.56 -12.54
N GLN A 239 -35.20 22.43 -12.23
CA GLN A 239 -35.65 21.12 -12.72
C GLN A 239 -37.04 20.80 -12.16
N GLN A 240 -37.90 20.27 -13.03
CA GLN A 240 -39.30 19.97 -12.73
C GLN A 240 -39.63 18.54 -13.15
N LEU A 241 -40.53 17.90 -12.41
CA LEU A 241 -41.05 16.57 -12.69
C LEU A 241 -42.55 16.53 -12.47
N ASP A 242 -43.26 15.86 -13.37
CA ASP A 242 -44.67 15.54 -13.19
C ASP A 242 -44.81 14.35 -12.23
N LEU A 243 -45.53 14.57 -11.13
CA LEU A 243 -45.78 13.56 -10.10
C LEU A 243 -47.04 12.73 -10.40
N GLY A 244 -47.79 13.07 -11.46
CA GLY A 244 -49.04 12.41 -11.83
C GLY A 244 -50.30 13.15 -11.33
N GLY A 245 -51.44 12.76 -11.90
CA GLY A 245 -52.68 13.54 -11.90
C GLY A 245 -53.30 13.92 -10.55
N GLU A 246 -52.92 13.27 -9.45
CA GLU A 246 -53.38 13.63 -8.10
C GLU A 246 -52.38 14.51 -7.31
N LEU A 247 -51.10 14.49 -7.68
CA LEU A 247 -50.02 15.15 -6.93
C LEU A 247 -49.48 16.41 -7.64
N GLY A 248 -49.72 16.54 -8.95
CA GLY A 248 -49.31 17.70 -9.75
C GLY A 248 -47.82 17.68 -10.08
N THR A 249 -47.10 18.80 -9.92
CA THR A 249 -45.69 18.89 -10.35
C THR A 249 -44.75 19.28 -9.21
N ALA A 250 -43.57 18.67 -9.16
CA ALA A 250 -42.48 19.04 -8.25
C ALA A 250 -41.42 19.86 -8.97
N LYS A 251 -40.95 20.95 -8.36
CA LYS A 251 -39.86 21.79 -8.87
C LYS A 251 -38.81 22.04 -7.80
N ILE A 252 -37.53 21.87 -8.15
CA ILE A 252 -36.43 22.23 -7.26
C ILE A 252 -36.24 23.74 -7.31
N VAL A 253 -36.39 24.43 -6.17
CA VAL A 253 -36.33 25.90 -6.10
C VAL A 253 -35.11 26.43 -5.38
N ARG A 254 -34.51 25.63 -4.49
CA ARG A 254 -33.32 26.04 -3.73
C ARG A 254 -32.46 24.85 -3.33
N LYS A 255 -31.16 25.10 -3.19
CA LYS A 255 -30.16 24.17 -2.65
C LYS A 255 -29.55 24.75 -1.38
N PHE A 256 -29.25 23.87 -0.44
CA PHE A 256 -28.54 24.17 0.80
C PHE A 256 -27.36 23.23 0.94
N GLU A 257 -26.24 23.73 1.46
CA GLU A 257 -25.10 22.89 1.87
C GLU A 257 -25.11 22.61 3.39
N ARG A 258 -25.63 23.54 4.18
CA ARG A 258 -25.70 23.58 5.65
C ARG A 258 -27.09 24.05 6.07
N PHE A 259 -28.10 23.26 5.70
CA PHE A 259 -29.51 23.57 5.99
C PHE A 259 -29.76 23.75 7.49
N LYS A 260 -30.46 24.84 7.83
CA LYS A 260 -31.18 25.01 9.10
C LYS A 260 -32.57 25.56 8.87
N MET A 261 -33.43 25.38 9.87
CA MET A 261 -34.79 25.91 9.87
C MET A 261 -35.11 26.55 11.21
N SER A 262 -35.64 27.78 11.19
CA SER A 262 -36.16 28.51 12.34
C SER A 262 -37.69 28.60 12.27
N LEU A 263 -38.32 28.89 13.42
CA LEU A 263 -39.72 29.27 13.48
C LEU A 263 -39.79 30.78 13.72
N GLU A 264 -40.25 31.53 12.73
CA GLU A 264 -40.40 32.99 12.79
C GLU A 264 -41.88 33.33 12.54
N ASP A 265 -42.51 34.02 13.49
CA ASP A 265 -43.94 34.38 13.45
C ASP A 265 -44.88 33.19 13.16
N GLY A 266 -44.55 32.01 13.71
CA GLY A 266 -45.32 30.78 13.49
C GLY A 266 -45.11 30.13 12.12
N LYS A 267 -44.21 30.66 11.27
CA LYS A 267 -43.85 30.10 9.98
C LYS A 267 -42.48 29.45 10.05
N GLN A 268 -42.33 28.32 9.36
CA GLN A 268 -41.04 27.66 9.18
C GLN A 268 -40.23 28.39 8.11
N VAL A 269 -39.03 28.85 8.45
CA VAL A 269 -38.13 29.58 7.55
C VAL A 269 -36.82 28.80 7.43
N ALA A 270 -36.53 28.31 6.22
CA ALA A 270 -35.29 27.60 5.92
C ALA A 270 -34.18 28.58 5.50
N PHE A 271 -32.98 28.41 6.05
CA PHE A 271 -31.81 29.23 5.78
C PHE A 271 -30.51 28.42 5.71
N GLU A 272 -29.51 29.02 5.07
CA GLU A 272 -28.14 28.49 4.99
C GLU A 272 -27.39 28.96 6.23
N ASP A 273 -26.89 28.06 7.09
CA ASP A 273 -26.10 28.42 8.27
C ASP A 273 -24.60 28.45 7.89
N PRO A 274 -23.95 29.62 7.81
CA PRO A 274 -22.53 29.73 7.42
C PRO A 274 -21.58 28.97 8.35
N HIS A 275 -22.02 28.70 9.59
CA HIS A 275 -21.22 28.04 10.62
C HIS A 275 -21.80 26.67 11.04
N GLY A 276 -22.89 26.23 10.42
CA GLY A 276 -23.56 24.96 10.74
C GLY A 276 -22.81 23.74 10.20
N ASN A 277 -23.08 22.55 10.73
CA ASN A 277 -22.53 21.32 10.14
C ASN A 277 -23.11 21.07 8.74
N PRO A 278 -22.38 20.40 7.82
CA PRO A 278 -22.91 20.04 6.51
C PRO A 278 -24.23 19.27 6.64
N MET A 279 -25.28 19.81 6.03
CA MET A 279 -26.59 19.20 5.92
C MET A 279 -27.15 19.57 4.53
N PRO A 280 -26.66 18.91 3.46
CA PRO A 280 -27.10 19.24 2.13
C PRO A 280 -28.58 18.90 1.94
N ALA A 281 -29.33 19.86 1.42
CA ALA A 281 -30.77 19.73 1.24
C ALA A 281 -31.25 20.41 -0.04
N LEU A 282 -32.37 19.91 -0.58
CA LEU A 282 -33.12 20.54 -1.65
C LEU A 282 -34.45 21.03 -1.11
N GLU A 283 -34.83 22.26 -1.46
CA GLU A 283 -36.20 22.74 -1.30
C GLU A 283 -36.95 22.52 -2.60
N ILE A 284 -38.10 21.86 -2.47
CA ILE A 284 -38.91 21.37 -3.57
C ILE A 284 -40.32 21.95 -3.39
N GLU A 285 -40.77 22.71 -4.36
CA GLU A 285 -42.15 23.19 -4.43
C GLU A 285 -42.99 22.17 -5.19
N ILE A 286 -44.04 21.66 -4.54
CA ILE A 286 -45.04 20.79 -5.14
C ILE A 286 -46.28 21.63 -5.38
N THR A 287 -46.65 21.78 -6.65
CA THR A 287 -47.87 22.45 -7.09
C THR A 287 -48.93 21.40 -7.40
N SER A 288 -50.02 21.38 -6.64
CA SER A 288 -51.14 20.45 -6.86
C SER A 288 -51.89 20.79 -8.16
N PRO A 289 -52.70 19.86 -8.70
CA PRO A 289 -53.55 20.15 -9.87
C PRO A 289 -54.53 21.31 -9.65
N ALA A 290 -54.90 21.58 -8.39
CA ALA A 290 -55.75 22.72 -8.00
C ALA A 290 -54.96 24.05 -7.88
N GLY A 291 -53.65 24.04 -8.11
CA GLY A 291 -52.77 25.20 -8.04
C GLY A 291 -52.24 25.53 -6.65
N GLU A 292 -52.47 24.67 -5.65
CA GLU A 292 -51.94 24.86 -4.29
C GLU A 292 -50.45 24.52 -4.25
N VAL A 293 -49.62 25.41 -3.72
CA VAL A 293 -48.17 25.22 -3.63
C VAL A 293 -47.78 24.84 -2.21
N THR A 294 -47.09 23.71 -2.07
CA THR A 294 -46.51 23.26 -0.80
C THR A 294 -45.00 23.10 -0.94
N ARG A 295 -44.26 23.38 0.14
CA ARG A 295 -42.81 23.23 0.18
C ARG A 295 -42.43 21.98 0.95
N ARG A 296 -41.49 21.21 0.39
CA ARG A 296 -40.88 20.05 1.03
C ARG A 296 -39.37 20.12 0.93
N TYR A 297 -38.70 19.45 1.85
CA TYR A 297 -37.25 19.38 1.89
C TYR A 297 -36.78 17.94 1.75
N ALA A 298 -35.78 17.71 0.91
CA ALA A 298 -35.12 16.42 0.75
C ALA A 298 -33.67 16.54 1.21
N PHE A 299 -33.24 15.65 2.11
CA PHE A 299 -31.93 15.73 2.78
C PHE A 299 -31.02 14.59 2.32
N SER A 300 -29.74 14.89 2.05
CA SER A 300 -28.80 13.85 1.63
C SER A 300 -28.32 12.96 2.76
N LEU A 301 -28.22 13.51 3.97
CA LEU A 301 -27.78 12.78 5.16
C LEU A 301 -28.95 12.15 5.94
N MET A 302 -30.18 12.42 5.53
CA MET A 302 -31.40 11.86 6.14
C MET A 302 -32.40 11.42 5.05
N PRO A 303 -32.07 10.38 4.26
CA PRO A 303 -32.98 9.83 3.26
C PRO A 303 -34.31 9.44 3.89
N GLY A 304 -35.44 9.85 3.30
CA GLY A 304 -36.75 9.47 3.84
C GLY A 304 -37.35 10.41 4.89
N PHE A 305 -36.64 11.48 5.30
CA PHE A 305 -37.11 12.35 6.38
C PHE A 305 -38.22 13.32 5.91
N GLY A 306 -39.27 13.49 6.73
CA GLY A 306 -40.35 14.46 6.46
C GLY A 306 -41.46 13.99 5.50
N HIS A 307 -41.55 12.69 5.19
CA HIS A 307 -42.62 12.17 4.32
C HIS A 307 -43.94 12.00 5.06
N SER A 308 -45.03 12.51 4.48
CA SER A 308 -46.40 12.15 4.85
C SER A 308 -46.79 10.85 4.15
N GLN A 309 -47.63 10.02 4.78
CA GLN A 309 -48.13 8.77 4.17
C GLN A 309 -48.93 8.99 2.86
N SER A 310 -49.31 10.24 2.58
CA SER A 310 -50.17 10.65 1.45
C SER A 310 -49.45 11.43 0.34
N GLY A 311 -48.11 11.56 0.35
CA GLY A 311 -47.39 12.33 -0.67
C GLY A 311 -46.11 11.65 -1.17
N PRO A 312 -45.41 12.24 -2.16
CA PRO A 312 -44.21 11.64 -2.74
C PRO A 312 -43.11 11.53 -1.70
N LYS A 313 -42.39 10.41 -1.74
CA LYS A 313 -41.13 10.21 -1.03
C LYS A 313 -40.01 10.82 -1.88
N LEU A 314 -39.29 11.74 -1.26
CA LEU A 314 -38.26 12.58 -1.89
C LEU A 314 -36.92 12.28 -1.22
N THR A 315 -35.96 11.77 -1.98
CA THR A 315 -34.62 11.45 -1.48
C THR A 315 -33.59 12.22 -2.27
N TYR A 316 -32.88 13.14 -1.62
CA TYR A 316 -31.77 13.84 -2.25
C TYR A 316 -30.53 12.95 -2.22
N VAL A 317 -30.13 12.39 -3.36
CA VAL A 317 -28.91 11.60 -3.45
C VAL A 317 -27.78 12.54 -3.88
N LYS A 318 -26.99 12.95 -2.89
CA LYS A 318 -25.68 13.57 -3.11
C LYS A 318 -24.64 12.50 -2.77
N PRO A 319 -23.96 11.89 -3.75
CA PRO A 319 -22.82 11.03 -3.47
C PRO A 319 -21.78 11.85 -2.68
N THR A 320 -21.78 11.72 -1.36
CA THR A 320 -20.83 12.41 -0.50
C THR A 320 -19.50 11.69 -0.55
N GLY A 321 -18.46 12.40 -0.98
CA GLY A 321 -17.09 11.92 -0.95
C GLY A 321 -16.90 10.78 -1.92
N GLY A 322 -16.62 11.10 -3.18
CA GLY A 322 -16.32 10.08 -4.15
C GLY A 322 -15.25 9.11 -3.63
N MET A 323 -15.24 7.87 -4.11
CA MET A 323 -14.05 7.04 -3.95
C MET A 323 -12.85 7.86 -4.41
N VAL A 324 -11.87 8.01 -3.52
CA VAL A 324 -10.58 8.62 -3.86
C VAL A 324 -10.00 7.78 -4.99
N SER A 325 -9.74 8.41 -6.14
CA SER A 325 -9.05 7.78 -7.25
C SER A 325 -7.56 7.75 -6.97
N ASP A 326 -7.00 8.87 -6.51
CA ASP A 326 -5.57 9.02 -6.28
C ASP A 326 -5.21 9.86 -5.06
N TYR A 327 -4.05 9.54 -4.49
CA TYR A 327 -3.39 10.30 -3.43
C TYR A 327 -2.06 10.78 -4.00
N ILE A 328 -1.93 12.09 -4.20
CA ILE A 328 -0.79 12.68 -4.87
C ILE A 328 0.02 13.51 -3.89
N SER A 329 1.33 13.26 -3.83
CA SER A 329 2.28 14.12 -3.13
C SER A 329 3.26 14.75 -4.14
N GLU A 330 3.28 16.09 -4.25
CA GLU A 330 4.27 16.81 -5.05
C GLU A 330 5.57 16.94 -4.25
N LEU A 331 6.62 16.22 -4.69
CA LEU A 331 7.89 16.16 -3.98
C LEU A 331 9.03 16.82 -4.75
N GLU A 332 9.89 17.54 -4.02
CA GLU A 332 11.19 18.00 -4.53
C GLU A 332 12.32 17.30 -3.78
N VAL A 333 13.35 16.90 -4.52
CA VAL A 333 14.62 16.47 -3.96
C VAL A 333 15.58 17.65 -3.95
N ILE A 334 16.13 17.93 -2.79
CA ILE A 334 17.08 19.01 -2.56
C ILE A 334 18.41 18.39 -2.14
N ASP A 335 19.48 18.71 -2.88
CA ASP A 335 20.83 18.25 -2.53
C ASP A 335 21.39 18.96 -1.29
N LYS A 336 22.61 18.59 -0.88
CA LYS A 336 23.28 19.18 0.28
C LYS A 336 23.60 20.66 0.12
N ASP A 337 23.71 21.12 -1.12
CA ASP A 337 24.01 22.52 -1.47
C ASP A 337 22.73 23.36 -1.56
N GLY A 338 21.56 22.76 -1.30
CA GLY A 338 20.26 23.44 -1.29
C GLY A 338 19.63 23.58 -2.67
N LYS A 339 20.17 22.92 -3.70
CA LYS A 339 19.64 22.97 -5.07
C LYS A 339 18.58 21.90 -5.28
N VAL A 340 17.49 22.27 -5.95
CA VAL A 340 16.49 21.30 -6.41
C VAL A 340 17.07 20.48 -7.56
N VAL A 341 17.20 19.18 -7.34
CA VAL A 341 17.84 18.22 -8.26
C VAL A 341 16.84 17.25 -8.90
N ALA A 342 15.64 17.13 -8.34
CA ALA A 342 14.52 16.43 -8.95
C ALA A 342 13.19 16.98 -8.43
N LYS A 343 12.14 16.88 -9.25
CA LYS A 343 10.75 17.11 -8.85
C LYS A 343 9.90 15.96 -9.38
N LYS A 344 8.92 15.51 -8.60
CA LYS A 344 8.01 14.45 -9.01
C LYS A 344 6.72 14.44 -8.18
N ASP A 345 5.60 14.32 -8.87
CA ASP A 345 4.33 13.90 -8.29
C ASP A 345 4.39 12.39 -8.08
N ILE A 346 4.27 11.95 -6.84
CA ILE A 346 4.17 10.54 -6.51
C ILE A 346 2.73 10.18 -6.20
N GLU A 347 2.34 9.00 -6.65
CA GLU A 347 1.05 8.37 -6.38
C GLU A 347 1.28 7.00 -5.71
N VAL A 348 0.20 6.39 -5.23
CA VAL A 348 0.25 5.00 -4.76
C VAL A 348 0.80 4.11 -5.89
N ASN A 349 1.78 3.27 -5.57
CA ASN A 349 2.53 2.43 -6.52
C ASN A 349 3.42 3.15 -7.55
N HIS A 350 3.46 4.49 -7.58
CA HIS A 350 4.32 5.28 -8.47
C HIS A 350 5.40 6.05 -7.67
N PRO A 351 6.36 5.35 -7.03
CA PRO A 351 7.31 5.97 -6.10
C PRO A 351 8.29 6.91 -6.79
N LEU A 352 8.80 7.89 -6.03
CA LEU A 352 9.98 8.66 -6.41
C LEU A 352 11.22 7.80 -6.24
N GLN A 353 12.11 7.79 -7.23
CA GLN A 353 13.38 7.08 -7.19
C GLN A 353 14.51 8.09 -7.32
N TYR A 354 15.40 8.16 -6.31
CA TYR A 354 16.54 9.07 -6.33
C TYR A 354 17.71 8.53 -5.50
N ALA A 355 18.93 8.63 -6.03
CA ALA A 355 20.19 8.27 -5.35
C ALA A 355 20.21 6.87 -4.68
N GLY A 356 19.48 5.91 -5.22
CA GLY A 356 19.37 4.56 -4.68
C GLY A 356 18.38 4.40 -3.51
N TYR A 357 17.38 5.28 -3.48
CA TYR A 357 16.23 5.23 -2.58
C TYR A 357 14.93 5.28 -3.39
N ARG A 358 13.89 4.64 -2.85
CA ARG A 358 12.51 4.78 -3.27
C ARG A 358 11.68 5.36 -2.15
N PHE A 359 10.82 6.31 -2.51
CA PHE A 359 9.86 6.94 -1.62
C PHE A 359 8.46 6.55 -2.08
N TYR A 360 7.78 5.74 -1.25
CA TYR A 360 6.42 5.29 -1.50
C TYR A 360 5.45 6.09 -0.64
N GLN A 361 4.33 6.49 -1.23
CA GLN A 361 3.19 6.97 -0.47
C GLN A 361 2.69 5.85 0.46
N SER A 362 2.76 6.06 1.77
CA SER A 362 2.41 5.04 2.77
C SER A 362 1.20 5.41 3.61
N SER A 363 1.01 6.69 3.94
CA SER A 363 -0.12 7.21 4.70
C SER A 363 -0.23 8.73 4.53
N TYR A 364 -1.22 9.35 5.16
CA TYR A 364 -1.48 10.79 5.09
C TYR A 364 -2.31 11.27 6.29
N ASP A 365 -2.43 12.59 6.43
CA ASP A 365 -3.30 13.24 7.42
C ASP A 365 -4.79 13.02 7.08
N GLN A 366 -5.43 12.06 7.74
CA GLN A 366 -6.84 11.76 7.51
C GLN A 366 -7.80 12.86 7.98
N GLU A 367 -7.36 13.72 8.90
CA GLU A 367 -8.21 14.80 9.45
C GLU A 367 -8.06 16.08 8.64
N GLY A 368 -6.82 16.51 8.42
CA GLY A 368 -6.52 17.83 7.84
C GLY A 368 -5.96 17.80 6.43
N GLY A 369 -5.52 16.65 5.91
CA GLY A 369 -4.82 16.57 4.63
C GLY A 369 -3.50 17.34 4.57
N ARG A 370 -2.87 17.68 5.70
CA ARG A 370 -1.72 18.62 5.73
C ARG A 370 -0.34 17.96 5.64
N TYR A 371 -0.28 16.63 5.71
CA TYR A 371 0.97 15.89 5.64
C TYR A 371 0.81 14.56 4.92
N THR A 372 1.92 14.09 4.36
CA THR A 372 2.08 12.75 3.82
C THR A 372 3.08 11.96 4.65
N VAL A 373 2.90 10.64 4.69
CA VAL A 373 3.86 9.71 5.28
C VAL A 373 4.46 8.89 4.15
N LEU A 374 5.76 9.05 3.94
CA LEU A 374 6.53 8.34 2.93
C LEU A 374 7.24 7.16 3.57
N GLN A 375 7.10 5.97 2.98
CA GLN A 375 8.02 4.86 3.26
C GLN A 375 9.28 5.07 2.42
N VAL A 376 10.43 5.13 3.10
CA VAL A 376 11.76 5.32 2.51
C VAL A 376 12.46 3.97 2.49
N VAL A 377 12.79 3.46 1.32
CA VAL A 377 13.45 2.15 1.15
C VAL A 377 14.69 2.31 0.29
N SER A 378 15.83 1.76 0.74
CA SER A 378 17.00 1.65 -0.12
C SER A 378 16.78 0.57 -1.18
N ASP A 379 17.04 0.89 -2.44
CA ASP A 379 16.93 -0.05 -3.55
C ASP A 379 18.24 -0.77 -3.90
N THR A 380 19.20 -0.76 -2.97
CA THR A 380 20.52 -1.38 -3.17
C THR A 380 20.35 -2.83 -3.63
N GLY A 381 20.91 -3.14 -4.81
CA GLY A 381 20.85 -4.48 -5.41
C GLY A 381 19.62 -4.73 -6.30
N VAL A 382 18.54 -3.94 -6.21
CA VAL A 382 17.32 -4.14 -7.02
C VAL A 382 17.61 -3.98 -8.51
N MET A 383 18.41 -2.98 -8.90
CA MET A 383 18.81 -2.83 -10.31
C MET A 383 19.63 -4.02 -10.82
N VAL A 384 20.45 -4.63 -9.96
CA VAL A 384 21.25 -5.82 -10.29
C VAL A 384 20.33 -7.04 -10.48
N VAL A 385 19.31 -7.19 -9.64
CA VAL A 385 18.27 -8.23 -9.80
C VAL A 385 17.53 -8.05 -11.14
N PHE A 386 17.06 -6.83 -11.45
CA PHE A 386 16.37 -6.57 -12.72
C PHE A 386 17.26 -6.79 -13.93
N ALA A 387 18.53 -6.40 -13.88
CA ALA A 387 19.49 -6.73 -14.94
C ALA A 387 19.62 -8.26 -15.11
N GLY A 388 19.61 -9.00 -14.01
CA GLY A 388 19.58 -10.47 -14.03
C GLY A 388 18.34 -11.05 -14.69
N TYR A 389 17.14 -10.58 -14.33
CA TYR A 389 15.89 -11.00 -14.98
C TYR A 389 15.89 -10.69 -16.48
N TRP A 390 16.31 -9.48 -16.86
CA TRP A 390 16.45 -9.10 -18.26
C TRP A 390 17.42 -10.01 -19.01
N ALA A 391 18.58 -10.33 -18.43
CA ALA A 391 19.53 -11.25 -19.04
C ALA A 391 18.93 -12.66 -19.22
N ILE A 392 18.17 -13.18 -18.25
CA ILE A 392 17.47 -14.46 -18.39
C ILE A 392 16.45 -14.40 -19.54
N CYS A 393 15.58 -13.39 -19.57
CA CYS A 393 14.58 -13.21 -20.62
C CYS A 393 15.21 -13.14 -22.01
N VAL A 394 16.23 -12.29 -22.20
CA VAL A 394 16.96 -12.18 -23.47
C VAL A 394 17.66 -13.50 -23.80
N GLY A 395 18.21 -14.20 -22.81
CA GLY A 395 18.85 -15.50 -23.01
C GLY A 395 17.89 -16.58 -23.51
N VAL A 396 16.67 -16.63 -22.96
CA VAL A 396 15.59 -17.52 -23.41
C VAL A 396 15.14 -17.14 -24.83
N VAL A 397 14.88 -15.84 -25.07
CA VAL A 397 14.46 -15.35 -26.39
C VAL A 397 15.52 -15.67 -27.46
N TRP A 398 16.79 -15.50 -27.11
CA TRP A 398 17.90 -15.88 -27.98
C TRP A 398 17.86 -17.36 -28.34
N HIS A 399 17.67 -18.21 -27.33
CA HIS A 399 17.72 -19.67 -27.49
C HIS A 399 16.58 -20.18 -28.39
N MET A 400 15.38 -19.64 -28.22
CA MET A 400 14.17 -20.09 -28.91
C MET A 400 13.97 -19.46 -30.29
N TRP A 401 14.28 -18.16 -30.47
CA TRP A 401 13.96 -17.45 -31.72
C TRP A 401 15.19 -16.91 -32.46
N LEU A 402 16.02 -16.10 -31.79
CA LEU A 402 17.10 -15.36 -32.49
C LEU A 402 18.13 -16.30 -33.12
N ARG A 403 18.50 -17.38 -32.42
CA ARG A 403 19.43 -18.39 -32.96
C ARG A 403 18.96 -18.98 -34.29
N HIS A 404 17.66 -19.19 -34.45
CA HIS A 404 17.07 -19.76 -35.67
C HIS A 404 17.00 -18.73 -36.80
N LEU A 405 16.76 -17.45 -36.47
CA LEU A 405 16.78 -16.35 -37.43
C LEU A 405 18.18 -16.16 -38.04
N PHE A 406 19.22 -16.12 -37.20
CA PHE A 406 20.61 -15.94 -37.68
C PHE A 406 21.08 -17.12 -38.54
N LYS A 407 20.61 -18.35 -38.27
CA LYS A 407 20.86 -19.50 -39.15
C LYS A 407 20.17 -19.38 -40.51
N LYS A 408 18.95 -18.85 -40.57
CA LYS A 408 18.22 -18.65 -41.83
C LYS A 408 18.83 -17.55 -42.71
N ILE A 409 19.39 -16.52 -42.09
CA ILE A 409 20.03 -15.41 -42.81
C ILE A 409 21.43 -15.82 -43.33
N GLY A 410 22.19 -16.61 -42.56
CA GLY A 410 23.49 -17.14 -42.99
C GLY A 410 23.45 -18.34 -43.94
N GLY A 411 22.29 -18.97 -44.13
CA GLY A 411 22.10 -20.15 -44.99
C GLY A 411 21.69 -19.86 -46.43
N LYS A 412 21.56 -18.60 -46.84
CA LYS A 412 21.13 -18.21 -48.20
C LYS A 412 22.28 -17.94 -49.18
N THR A 413 23.54 -18.20 -48.83
CA THR A 413 24.71 -17.82 -49.66
C THR A 413 25.45 -18.99 -50.32
N GLN A 414 24.77 -20.11 -50.60
CA GLN A 414 25.24 -21.19 -51.50
C GLN A 414 23.96 -21.85 -52.05
N THR A 415 23.61 -21.94 -53.32
CA THR A 415 24.34 -22.04 -54.59
C THR A 415 23.38 -21.65 -55.72
N HIS A 416 23.79 -20.80 -56.66
CA HIS A 416 23.46 -20.93 -58.08
C HIS A 416 24.62 -20.32 -58.86
N GLY A 417 25.56 -21.18 -59.25
CA GLY A 417 26.61 -20.88 -60.21
C GLY A 417 26.73 -22.06 -61.16
N ASN A 418 26.17 -21.85 -62.37
CA ASN A 418 26.29 -22.53 -63.66
C ASN A 418 26.33 -24.07 -63.72
#